data_AF-A0A167I4J6-F1
#
_entry.id   AF-A0A167I4J6-F1
#
_cell.length_a   1.000
_cell.length_b   1.000
_cell.length_c   1.000
_cell.angle_alpha   90.00
_cell.angle_beta   90.00
_cell.angle_gamma   90.00
#
_symmetry.space_group_name_H-M   'P 1'
#
loop_
_entity.id
_entity.type
_entity.pdbx_description
1 polymer ?
#
loop_
_entity_poly.entity_id
_entity_poly.type
_entity_poly.pdbx_seq_one_letter_code
_entity_poly.pdbx_strand_id
1 'polypeptide(L)'
;MLREDLKIFKPERLGSAPNAGGYRTNSAIQSGKLNDVFSAISEVEHASSAFEIVKLYPAVATGDASSLNRAHVFISDQPDDKLVSTLIAESSSLTDASLFVDMSQMLRTAKYHGTTTTTSEASGNTLSLRDVSRTVAPMTIKRIAHVGVQIGEVSQYRTTTIESFGTMTQVNLDVPDLLIENPDYYGTYSYWASGWQRWALERVFSNTISRTGTALKIDLPVGKPLAKGKIFTLHYRSNLDFRWHQFPAAVSLVSGESIAKGQNRVKRASNGTVLVDDGEGHFVDQGYVIATIDYETGLITEVEPLSYNGTISENLGLMIVRGEQVKKLVQFNLNLPLFDLGSFYIKCKTAAGSDISAACDSAGNITGSSVSTGSISATGDVS
;
A
#
# COMPACT_ATOMS: atom_id res chain seq x y z
N MET A 1 20.38 21.22 2.85
CA MET A 1 19.75 21.64 4.11
C MET A 1 20.65 21.22 5.27
N LEU A 2 21.12 22.20 6.02
CA LEU A 2 22.04 22.07 7.15
C LEU A 2 21.30 22.43 8.44
N ARG A 3 21.84 22.02 9.61
CA ARG A 3 21.23 22.34 10.91
C ARG A 3 21.05 23.84 11.14
N GLU A 4 21.95 24.65 10.58
CA GLU A 4 21.92 26.13 10.62
C GLU A 4 20.77 26.76 9.83
N ASP A 5 20.10 26.00 8.96
CA ASP A 5 18.91 26.45 8.25
C ASP A 5 17.68 26.42 9.17
N LEU A 6 17.72 25.72 10.30
CA LEU A 6 16.63 25.70 11.29
C LEU A 6 16.73 26.92 12.20
N LYS A 7 15.80 27.85 12.05
CA LYS A 7 15.78 29.10 12.81
C LYS A 7 14.42 29.32 13.46
N ILE A 8 14.43 29.92 14.64
CA ILE A 8 13.22 30.42 15.30
C ILE A 8 13.21 31.93 15.17
N PHE A 9 12.17 32.49 14.57
CA PHE A 9 12.03 33.92 14.34
C PHE A 9 11.14 34.58 15.39
N LYS A 10 11.42 35.86 15.66
CA LYS A 10 10.68 36.69 16.60
C LYS A 10 9.39 37.25 15.97
N PRO A 11 8.34 37.45 16.77
CA PRO A 11 7.17 38.21 16.36
C PRO A 11 7.52 39.70 16.25
N GLU A 12 6.65 40.49 15.63
CA GLU A 12 6.78 41.95 15.56
C GLU A 12 6.90 42.61 16.94
N ARG A 13 6.20 42.06 17.94
CA ARG A 13 6.19 42.58 19.31
C ARG A 13 6.34 41.47 20.34
N LEU A 14 7.30 41.64 21.24
CA LEU A 14 7.56 40.76 22.38
C LEU A 14 6.92 41.30 23.66
N GLY A 15 6.75 40.42 24.65
CA GLY A 15 6.25 40.75 25.98
C GLY A 15 4.75 40.47 26.19
N SER A 16 4.22 40.99 27.30
CA SER A 16 2.86 40.73 27.79
C SER A 16 1.86 41.87 27.54
N ALA A 17 2.24 42.87 26.74
CA ALA A 17 1.33 43.96 26.37
C ALA A 17 0.11 43.41 25.60
N PRO A 18 -1.08 44.02 25.72
CA PRO A 18 -2.28 43.52 25.04
C PRO A 18 -2.14 43.38 23.52
N ASN A 19 -1.26 44.18 22.91
CA ASN A 19 -0.94 44.20 21.48
C ASN A 19 0.37 43.47 21.13
N ALA A 20 0.94 42.67 22.04
CA ALA A 20 2.09 41.82 21.77
C ALA A 20 1.71 40.63 20.88
N GLY A 21 2.69 40.06 20.18
CA GLY A 21 2.47 39.13 19.07
C GLY A 21 2.66 39.81 17.71
N GLY A 22 1.77 39.54 16.76
CA GLY A 22 1.87 40.01 15.38
C GLY A 22 2.70 39.10 14.48
N TYR A 23 3.03 39.56 13.28
CA TYR A 23 3.60 38.74 12.22
C TYR A 23 5.03 38.28 12.51
N ARG A 24 5.47 37.24 11.77
CA ARG A 24 6.86 36.82 11.77
C ARG A 24 7.76 37.94 11.25
N THR A 25 8.85 38.22 11.95
CA THR A 25 9.94 39.07 11.46
C THR A 25 11.10 38.24 10.91
N ASN A 26 12.03 38.89 10.20
CA ASN A 26 13.29 38.25 9.79
C ASN A 26 14.36 38.24 10.90
N SER A 27 14.01 38.66 12.11
CA SER A 27 14.90 38.63 13.27
C SER A 27 14.89 37.25 13.90
N ALA A 28 15.95 36.48 13.68
CA ALA A 28 16.14 35.18 14.33
C ALA A 28 16.50 35.35 15.81
N ILE A 29 16.02 34.43 16.64
CA ILE A 29 16.42 34.31 18.04
C ILE A 29 17.88 33.85 18.09
N GLN A 30 18.67 34.52 18.93
CA GLN A 30 20.08 34.21 19.10
C GLN A 30 20.24 33.17 20.21
N SER A 31 20.80 32.01 19.86
CA SER A 31 21.11 30.97 20.84
C SER A 31 22.09 31.51 21.90
N GLY A 32 21.81 31.21 23.17
CA GLY A 32 22.64 31.63 24.31
C GLY A 32 22.52 33.10 24.73
N LYS A 33 21.74 33.92 24.01
CA LYS A 33 21.50 35.31 24.42
C LYS A 33 20.46 35.38 25.53
N LEU A 34 20.85 35.94 26.67
CA LEU A 34 19.97 36.11 27.81
C LEU A 34 18.83 37.08 27.48
N ASN A 35 17.62 36.76 27.95
CA ASN A 35 16.40 37.56 27.78
C ASN A 35 16.07 37.90 26.32
N ASP A 36 16.40 37.01 25.38
CA ASP A 36 16.16 37.26 23.95
C ASP A 36 14.70 37.05 23.53
N VAL A 37 13.95 36.28 24.31
CA VAL A 37 12.53 35.92 24.10
C VAL A 37 11.66 36.37 25.26
N PHE A 38 12.02 35.98 26.48
CA PHE A 38 11.33 36.34 27.71
C PHE A 38 12.09 37.44 28.43
N SER A 39 11.35 38.25 29.18
CA SER A 39 11.95 39.26 30.05
C SER A 39 12.60 38.61 31.29
N ALA A 40 13.51 39.34 31.94
CA ALA A 40 14.07 38.89 33.22
C ALA A 40 12.97 38.92 34.28
N ILE A 41 12.81 37.81 35.01
CA ILE A 41 11.82 37.70 36.08
C ILE A 41 12.32 38.46 37.31
N SER A 42 11.54 39.43 37.79
CA SER A 42 11.79 40.14 39.04
C SER A 42 11.19 39.43 40.26
N GLU A 43 11.66 39.75 41.47
CA GLU A 43 11.10 39.21 42.73
C GLU A 43 9.60 39.53 42.88
N VAL A 44 9.16 40.68 42.37
CA VAL A 44 7.75 41.10 42.40
C VAL A 44 6.90 40.26 41.45
N GLU A 45 7.41 39.98 40.25
CA GLU A 45 6.75 39.10 39.28
C GLU A 45 6.69 37.67 39.81
N HIS A 46 7.74 37.22 40.49
CA HIS A 46 7.77 35.94 41.16
C HIS A 46 6.72 35.85 42.30
N ALA A 47 6.64 36.86 43.18
CA ALA A 47 5.66 36.91 44.26
C ALA A 47 4.20 37.03 43.76
N SER A 48 3.99 37.66 42.61
CA SER A 48 2.67 37.85 42.00
C SER A 48 2.25 36.73 41.06
N SER A 49 3.07 35.69 40.88
CA SER A 49 2.84 34.60 39.90
C SER A 49 2.60 35.15 38.49
N ALA A 50 3.51 36.01 38.03
CA ALA A 50 3.44 36.61 36.71
C ALA A 50 3.42 35.53 35.61
N PHE A 51 2.66 35.81 34.56
CA PHE A 51 2.49 34.92 33.42
C PHE A 51 2.90 35.65 32.13
N GLU A 52 3.92 35.12 31.45
CA GLU A 52 4.40 35.62 30.16
C GLU A 52 4.17 34.57 29.07
N ILE A 53 3.65 34.99 27.92
CA ILE A 53 3.46 34.15 26.74
C ILE A 53 4.03 34.85 25.53
N VAL A 54 4.81 34.11 24.73
CA VAL A 54 5.46 34.64 23.53
C VAL A 54 5.16 33.72 22.36
N LYS A 55 4.76 34.32 21.23
CA LYS A 55 4.60 33.61 19.95
C LYS A 55 5.96 33.43 19.29
N LEU A 56 6.24 32.24 18.79
CA LEU A 56 7.50 31.90 18.13
C LEU A 56 7.26 31.33 16.72
N TYR A 57 8.18 31.62 15.81
CA TYR A 57 8.08 31.21 14.40
C TYR A 57 9.22 30.29 13.99
N PRO A 58 9.12 28.98 14.28
CA PRO A 58 10.07 28.01 13.77
C PRO A 58 9.95 27.91 12.23
N ALA A 59 11.06 28.05 11.53
CA ALA A 59 11.09 27.97 10.07
C ALA A 59 12.40 27.37 9.57
N VAL A 60 12.35 26.82 8.36
CA VAL A 60 13.52 26.42 7.58
C VAL A 60 13.89 27.60 6.68
N ALA A 61 15.09 28.14 6.86
CA ALA A 61 15.59 29.31 6.15
C ALA A 61 16.68 28.88 5.15
N THR A 62 16.27 28.19 4.09
CA THR A 62 17.15 27.81 2.97
C THR A 62 17.06 28.80 1.81
N GLY A 63 18.04 28.76 0.90
CA GLY A 63 18.02 29.50 -0.36
C GLY A 63 17.18 28.84 -1.47
N ASP A 64 16.53 27.72 -1.18
CA ASP A 64 15.75 26.91 -2.13
C ASP A 64 14.31 26.71 -1.66
N ALA A 65 13.49 26.03 -2.45
CA ALA A 65 12.10 25.71 -2.13
C ALA A 65 11.93 24.42 -1.31
N SER A 66 13.02 23.88 -0.75
CA SER A 66 12.99 22.62 0.00
C SER A 66 12.22 22.79 1.32
N SER A 67 11.24 21.93 1.57
CA SER A 67 10.42 21.95 2.78
C SER A 67 10.66 20.71 3.65
N LEU A 68 10.40 20.84 4.96
CA LEU A 68 10.34 19.70 5.87
C LEU A 68 8.89 19.27 6.07
N ASN A 69 8.67 17.97 6.07
CA ASN A 69 7.32 17.37 6.12
C ASN A 69 6.60 17.71 7.44
N ARG A 70 7.31 17.79 8.57
CA ARG A 70 6.74 18.10 9.89
C ARG A 70 7.77 18.76 10.82
N ALA A 71 7.30 19.66 11.68
CA ALA A 71 8.09 20.22 12.78
C ALA A 71 7.76 19.50 14.11
N HIS A 72 8.80 19.15 14.87
CA HIS A 72 8.68 18.62 16.22
C HIS A 72 9.54 19.50 17.14
N VAL A 73 8.93 20.04 18.18
CA VAL A 73 9.59 20.93 19.14
C VAL A 73 9.56 20.28 20.51
N PHE A 74 10.71 20.31 21.21
CA PHE A 74 10.81 19.89 22.60
C PHE A 74 11.65 20.91 23.37
N ILE A 75 11.38 21.05 24.67
CA ILE A 75 12.21 21.85 25.58
C ILE A 75 13.31 20.91 26.08
N SER A 76 14.55 21.16 25.66
CA SER A 76 15.68 20.30 26.05
C SER A 76 16.12 20.53 27.49
N ASP A 77 16.04 21.78 27.94
CA ASP A 77 16.48 22.24 29.26
C ASP A 77 15.43 23.17 29.88
N GLN A 78 15.10 22.94 31.14
CA GLN A 78 14.11 23.72 31.88
C GLN A 78 14.79 24.81 32.71
N PRO A 79 14.06 25.85 33.15
CA PRO A 79 14.62 26.85 34.06
C PRO A 79 15.24 26.22 35.31
N ASP A 80 16.40 26.73 35.74
CA ASP A 80 17.09 26.26 36.96
C ASP A 80 16.27 26.52 38.23
N ASP A 81 15.42 27.54 38.21
CA ASP A 81 14.52 27.87 39.31
C ASP A 81 13.33 26.92 39.35
N LYS A 82 13.21 26.17 40.45
CA LYS A 82 12.14 25.18 40.69
C LYS A 82 10.73 25.78 40.71
N LEU A 83 10.60 27.09 40.89
CA LEU A 83 9.33 27.79 40.93
C LEU A 83 8.90 28.32 39.56
N VAL A 84 9.78 28.24 38.56
CA VAL A 84 9.47 28.63 37.18
C VAL A 84 9.17 27.38 36.36
N SER A 85 8.00 27.38 35.71
CA SER A 85 7.57 26.30 34.82
C SER A 85 7.43 26.81 33.39
N THR A 86 7.83 25.99 32.42
CA THR A 86 7.67 26.30 30.99
C THR A 86 6.73 25.29 30.35
N LEU A 87 5.87 25.76 29.45
CA LEU A 87 4.96 24.91 28.68
C LEU A 87 4.98 25.29 27.20
N ILE A 88 4.80 24.30 26.33
CA ILE A 88 4.50 24.51 24.91
C ILE A 88 3.03 24.14 24.69
N ALA A 89 2.27 25.06 24.10
CA ALA A 89 0.89 24.85 23.73
C ALA A 89 0.73 25.07 22.23
N GLU A 90 -0.02 24.17 21.59
CA GLU A 90 -0.47 24.30 20.22
C GLU A 90 -1.97 24.66 20.23
N SER A 91 -2.37 25.53 19.32
CA SER A 91 -3.78 25.87 19.09
C SER A 91 -4.01 25.95 17.59
N SER A 92 -5.01 25.20 17.09
CA SER A 92 -5.43 25.25 15.69
C SER A 92 -6.06 26.60 15.30
N SER A 93 -6.40 27.43 16.28
CA SER A 93 -6.91 28.78 16.09
C SER A 93 -5.80 29.84 16.15
N LEU A 94 -4.56 29.47 16.47
CA LEU A 94 -3.44 30.40 16.48
C LEU A 94 -3.12 30.82 15.04
N THR A 95 -3.11 32.13 14.80
CA THR A 95 -2.72 32.70 13.51
C THR A 95 -1.62 33.72 13.69
N ASP A 96 -0.97 34.11 12.60
CA ASP A 96 0.08 35.13 12.65
C ASP A 96 -0.43 36.47 13.20
N ALA A 97 -1.70 36.80 12.94
CA ALA A 97 -2.34 38.03 13.42
C ALA A 97 -2.75 37.98 14.92
N SER A 98 -2.73 36.81 15.57
CA SER A 98 -3.19 36.68 16.96
C SER A 98 -2.36 37.54 17.92
N LEU A 99 -3.05 38.29 18.79
CA LEU A 99 -2.44 39.10 19.83
C LEU A 99 -2.35 38.35 21.17
N PHE A 100 -1.67 38.93 22.15
CA PHE A 100 -1.56 38.37 23.50
C PHE A 100 -2.90 37.97 24.10
N VAL A 101 -3.93 38.83 23.96
CA VAL A 101 -5.28 38.54 24.48
C VAL A 101 -5.86 37.27 23.86
N ASP A 102 -5.72 37.09 22.55
CA ASP A 102 -6.21 35.91 21.84
C ASP A 102 -5.46 34.66 22.28
N MET A 103 -4.12 34.75 22.36
CA MET A 103 -3.28 33.63 22.80
C MET A 103 -3.58 33.20 24.23
N SER A 104 -3.84 34.16 25.13
CA SER A 104 -4.20 33.88 26.52
C SER A 104 -5.54 33.15 26.64
N GLN A 105 -6.51 33.47 25.77
CA GLN A 105 -7.79 32.77 25.71
C GLN A 105 -7.61 31.37 25.10
N MET A 106 -6.82 31.25 24.05
CA MET A 106 -6.50 29.96 23.42
C MET A 106 -5.82 29.01 24.40
N LEU A 107 -4.95 29.50 25.29
CA LEU A 107 -4.29 28.65 26.28
C LEU A 107 -5.28 27.98 27.24
N ARG A 108 -6.43 28.61 27.52
CA ARG A 108 -7.48 28.02 28.37
C ARG A 108 -8.15 26.80 27.73
N THR A 109 -8.16 26.73 26.41
CA THR A 109 -8.76 25.63 25.63
C THR A 109 -7.71 24.74 24.96
N ALA A 110 -6.43 25.13 25.04
CA ALA A 110 -5.32 24.42 24.41
C ALA A 110 -5.11 23.05 25.05
N LYS A 111 -4.77 22.08 24.20
CA LYS A 111 -4.44 20.73 24.64
C LYS A 111 -2.99 20.72 25.12
N TYR A 112 -2.76 20.29 26.36
CA TYR A 112 -1.41 20.06 26.86
C TYR A 112 -0.81 18.80 26.22
N HIS A 113 0.35 18.96 25.58
CA HIS A 113 1.03 17.89 24.84
C HIS A 113 2.10 17.14 25.64
N GLY A 114 2.33 17.52 26.90
CA GLY A 114 3.36 16.92 27.77
C GLY A 114 4.67 17.70 27.77
N THR A 115 5.58 17.29 28.65
CA THR A 115 6.94 17.80 28.82
C THR A 115 7.91 16.63 28.92
N THR A 116 9.15 16.85 28.53
CA THR A 116 10.20 15.84 28.59
C THR A 116 11.51 16.54 28.91
N THR A 117 12.28 15.98 29.86
CA THR A 117 13.56 16.54 30.27
C THR A 117 14.68 15.62 29.80
N THR A 118 15.72 16.18 29.18
CA THR A 118 16.85 15.38 28.68
C THR A 118 17.94 15.23 29.73
N THR A 119 18.71 14.13 29.69
CA THR A 119 19.83 13.89 30.62
C THR A 119 21.17 14.36 30.08
N SER A 120 21.25 14.64 28.78
CA SER A 120 22.45 15.10 28.06
C SER A 120 22.04 15.69 26.71
N GLU A 121 22.93 16.48 26.08
CA GLU A 121 22.74 16.91 24.70
C GLU A 121 22.56 15.70 23.76
N ALA A 122 21.70 15.84 22.76
CA ALA A 122 21.42 14.79 21.79
C ALA A 122 22.65 14.51 20.91
N SER A 123 23.18 13.29 20.95
CA SER A 123 24.17 12.82 19.98
C SER A 123 23.55 11.78 19.06
N GLY A 124 23.42 12.10 17.77
CA GLY A 124 22.84 11.20 16.76
C GLY A 124 21.31 11.07 16.86
N ASN A 125 20.77 9.90 16.50
CA ASN A 125 19.32 9.65 16.44
C ASN A 125 18.72 9.16 17.78
N THR A 126 19.48 9.24 18.86
CA THR A 126 19.08 8.73 20.18
C THR A 126 19.06 9.86 21.20
N LEU A 127 17.94 9.98 21.92
CA LEU A 127 17.74 11.00 22.96
C LEU A 127 17.50 10.32 24.30
N SER A 128 18.39 10.55 25.27
CA SER A 128 18.30 9.98 26.62
C SER A 128 17.43 10.86 27.51
N LEU A 129 16.28 10.33 27.94
CA LEU A 129 15.27 11.06 28.70
C LEU A 129 15.43 10.85 30.21
N ARG A 130 15.28 11.92 31.00
CA ARG A 130 15.28 11.91 32.46
C ARG A 130 13.91 11.59 33.02
N ASP A 131 12.89 12.25 32.46
CA ASP A 131 11.49 12.11 32.89
C ASP A 131 10.54 12.44 31.71
N VAL A 132 9.36 11.83 31.70
CA VAL A 132 8.34 11.96 30.65
C VAL A 132 6.96 12.03 31.29
N SER A 133 6.25 13.15 31.11
CA SER A 133 4.87 13.29 31.59
C SER A 133 3.81 12.73 30.61
N ARG A 134 4.17 12.56 29.33
CA ARG A 134 3.35 11.87 28.31
C ARG A 134 4.21 11.35 27.15
N THR A 135 3.85 10.20 26.59
CA THR A 135 4.55 9.57 25.45
C THR A 135 4.65 10.51 24.24
N VAL A 136 5.88 10.76 23.80
CA VAL A 136 6.26 11.55 22.60
C VAL A 136 6.36 10.71 21.32
N ALA A 137 6.28 9.39 21.43
CA ALA A 137 6.24 8.50 20.28
C ALA A 137 4.85 8.50 19.60
N PRO A 138 4.76 8.26 18.29
CA PRO A 138 3.48 8.06 17.61
C PRO A 138 2.67 6.99 18.36
N MET A 139 1.53 7.37 18.91
CA MET A 139 0.62 6.40 19.52
C MET A 139 -0.31 5.87 18.46
N THR A 140 -0.36 4.55 18.29
CA THR A 140 -1.34 3.88 17.44
C THR A 140 -2.75 4.18 17.99
N ILE A 141 -3.51 5.02 17.29
CA ILE A 141 -4.86 5.45 17.71
C ILE A 141 -5.83 4.27 17.75
N LYS A 142 -5.64 3.28 16.87
CA LYS A 142 -6.45 2.06 16.80
C LYS A 142 -5.61 0.95 16.17
N ARG A 143 -5.44 -0.17 16.88
CA ARG A 143 -4.82 -1.38 16.33
C ARG A 143 -5.93 -2.35 15.94
N ILE A 144 -6.09 -2.60 14.66
CA ILE A 144 -6.98 -3.65 14.15
C ILE A 144 -6.10 -4.84 13.78
N ALA A 145 -6.17 -5.89 14.58
CA ALA A 145 -5.45 -7.13 14.30
C ALA A 145 -6.31 -7.99 13.37
N HIS A 146 -5.90 -8.12 12.11
CA HIS A 146 -6.40 -9.18 11.25
C HIS A 146 -5.48 -10.40 11.44
N VAL A 147 -5.91 -11.35 12.27
CA VAL A 147 -5.21 -12.61 12.49
C VAL A 147 -5.74 -13.62 11.47
N GLY A 148 -4.85 -14.37 10.84
CA GLY A 148 -5.24 -15.36 9.83
C GLY A 148 -5.61 -14.76 8.47
N VAL A 149 -5.06 -13.58 8.12
CA VAL A 149 -5.06 -13.12 6.73
C VAL A 149 -4.25 -14.12 5.92
N GLN A 150 -4.96 -15.03 5.26
CA GLN A 150 -4.34 -16.01 4.39
C GLN A 150 -3.96 -15.30 3.10
N ILE A 151 -2.68 -15.42 2.71
CA ILE A 151 -2.33 -15.30 1.30
C ILE A 151 -3.14 -16.40 0.62
N GLY A 152 -4.03 -16.03 -0.29
CA GLY A 152 -5.05 -16.96 -0.81
C GLY A 152 -4.45 -18.24 -1.38
N GLU A 153 -5.30 -19.24 -1.66
CA GLU A 153 -4.86 -20.52 -2.22
C GLU A 153 -4.05 -20.33 -3.51
N VAL A 154 -3.03 -21.17 -3.70
CA VAL A 154 -2.25 -21.27 -4.93
C VAL A 154 -3.22 -21.39 -6.10
N SER A 155 -3.16 -20.41 -7.00
CA SER A 155 -4.05 -20.30 -8.14
C SER A 155 -3.21 -20.23 -9.40
N GLN A 156 -3.59 -21.00 -10.41
CA GLN A 156 -3.03 -20.88 -11.76
C GLN A 156 -3.41 -19.56 -12.45
N TYR A 157 -4.28 -18.76 -11.83
CA TYR A 157 -4.71 -17.46 -12.34
C TYR A 157 -4.17 -16.32 -11.48
N ARG A 158 -3.61 -15.30 -12.14
CA ARG A 158 -3.48 -13.94 -11.61
C ARG A 158 -4.81 -13.21 -11.70
N THR A 159 -4.93 -12.16 -10.91
CA THR A 159 -6.13 -11.32 -10.89
C THR A 159 -5.81 -9.87 -11.21
N THR A 160 -6.68 -9.23 -11.98
CA THR A 160 -6.73 -7.77 -12.11
C THR A 160 -8.16 -7.31 -11.86
N THR A 161 -8.31 -6.10 -11.34
CA THR A 161 -9.60 -5.58 -10.87
C THR A 161 -9.90 -4.23 -11.47
N ILE A 162 -11.18 -3.94 -11.65
CA ILE A 162 -11.66 -2.61 -12.05
C ILE A 162 -12.89 -2.26 -11.22
N GLU A 163 -12.86 -1.06 -10.63
CA GLU A 163 -13.99 -0.51 -9.90
C GLU A 163 -14.92 0.25 -10.85
N SER A 164 -16.21 0.08 -10.64
CA SER A 164 -17.23 0.80 -11.42
C SER A 164 -17.57 2.16 -10.80
N PHE A 165 -17.41 3.24 -11.57
CA PHE A 165 -17.84 4.58 -11.16
C PHE A 165 -19.32 4.87 -11.45
N GLY A 166 -20.02 3.94 -12.11
CA GLY A 166 -21.41 4.04 -12.52
C GLY A 166 -22.05 2.66 -12.67
N THR A 167 -23.10 2.55 -13.45
CA THR A 167 -23.62 1.23 -13.85
C THR A 167 -22.96 0.84 -15.17
N MET A 168 -22.17 -0.22 -15.17
CA MET A 168 -21.46 -0.71 -16.35
C MET A 168 -22.12 -1.98 -16.91
N THR A 169 -22.23 -2.04 -18.24
CA THR A 169 -22.63 -3.23 -19.00
C THR A 169 -21.46 -3.83 -19.78
N GLN A 170 -20.32 -3.17 -19.80
CA GLN A 170 -19.11 -3.59 -20.49
C GLN A 170 -17.89 -3.17 -19.69
N VAL A 171 -16.86 -4.01 -19.71
CA VAL A 171 -15.57 -3.77 -19.08
C VAL A 171 -14.47 -3.90 -20.13
N ASN A 172 -13.56 -2.94 -20.18
CA ASN A 172 -12.37 -2.99 -21.03
C ASN A 172 -11.13 -3.00 -20.13
N LEU A 173 -10.23 -3.96 -20.36
CA LEU A 173 -9.02 -4.15 -19.58
C LEU A 173 -7.86 -4.41 -20.55
N ASP A 174 -6.70 -3.83 -20.27
CA ASP A 174 -5.45 -4.24 -20.91
C ASP A 174 -4.63 -5.03 -19.89
N VAL A 175 -4.18 -6.22 -20.29
CA VAL A 175 -3.45 -7.16 -19.42
C VAL A 175 -2.12 -7.49 -20.09
N PRO A 176 -1.08 -6.67 -19.87
CA PRO A 176 0.18 -6.77 -20.60
C PRO A 176 0.89 -8.12 -20.47
N ASP A 177 0.68 -8.80 -19.34
CA ASP A 177 1.26 -10.11 -19.05
C ASP A 177 0.30 -11.26 -19.37
N LEU A 178 -0.74 -11.08 -20.18
CA LEU A 178 -1.63 -12.17 -20.58
C LEU A 178 -0.89 -13.24 -21.40
N LEU A 179 -1.09 -14.53 -21.09
CA LEU A 179 -0.61 -15.63 -21.93
C LEU A 179 -1.48 -15.74 -23.20
N ILE A 180 -0.91 -15.35 -24.35
CA ILE A 180 -1.65 -15.21 -25.62
C ILE A 180 -1.76 -16.54 -26.38
N GLU A 181 -0.76 -17.40 -26.24
CA GLU A 181 -0.58 -18.62 -27.01
C GLU A 181 -1.53 -19.74 -26.56
N ASN A 182 -1.88 -19.76 -25.28
CA ASN A 182 -2.92 -20.63 -24.71
C ASN A 182 -3.70 -19.86 -23.64
N PRO A 183 -4.58 -18.94 -24.07
CA PRO A 183 -5.27 -18.05 -23.16
C PRO A 183 -6.32 -18.81 -22.35
N ASP A 184 -6.28 -18.61 -21.04
CA ASP A 184 -7.33 -19.06 -20.14
C ASP A 184 -7.63 -17.95 -19.14
N TYR A 185 -8.89 -17.50 -19.15
CA TYR A 185 -9.36 -16.40 -18.33
C TYR A 185 -10.88 -16.43 -18.15
N TYR A 186 -11.32 -15.86 -17.03
CA TYR A 186 -12.74 -15.64 -16.74
C TYR A 186 -12.92 -14.43 -15.82
N GLY A 187 -14.08 -13.80 -15.90
CA GLY A 187 -14.47 -12.68 -15.04
C GLY A 187 -15.35 -13.13 -13.88
N THR A 188 -15.27 -12.43 -12.76
CA THR A 188 -16.22 -12.55 -11.65
C THR A 188 -16.61 -11.18 -11.12
N TYR A 189 -17.88 -10.98 -10.80
CA TYR A 189 -18.36 -9.74 -10.19
C TYR A 189 -19.67 -9.96 -9.45
N SER A 190 -20.06 -9.01 -8.59
CA SER A 190 -21.35 -9.04 -7.91
C SER A 190 -22.39 -8.19 -8.65
N TYR A 191 -23.62 -8.70 -8.76
CA TYR A 191 -24.77 -7.97 -9.29
C TYR A 191 -25.97 -8.04 -8.34
N TRP A 192 -26.91 -7.11 -8.48
CA TRP A 192 -28.16 -7.12 -7.71
C TRP A 192 -29.19 -8.06 -8.36
N ALA A 193 -29.50 -9.17 -7.70
CA ALA A 193 -30.50 -10.11 -8.17
C ALA A 193 -31.88 -9.71 -7.63
N SER A 194 -32.68 -9.02 -8.45
CA SER A 194 -33.99 -8.47 -8.07
C SER A 194 -34.96 -9.54 -7.51
N GLY A 195 -35.00 -10.72 -8.13
CA GLY A 195 -35.89 -11.82 -7.69
C GLY A 195 -35.56 -12.40 -6.32
N TRP A 196 -34.34 -12.21 -5.82
CA TRP A 196 -33.87 -12.74 -4.54
C TRP A 196 -33.56 -11.62 -3.52
N GLN A 197 -33.73 -10.36 -3.94
CA GLN A 197 -33.41 -9.15 -3.17
C GLN A 197 -32.03 -9.21 -2.48
N ARG A 198 -31.03 -9.76 -3.18
CA ARG A 198 -29.67 -9.92 -2.66
C ARG A 198 -28.62 -9.70 -3.73
N TRP A 199 -27.41 -9.40 -3.28
CA TRP A 199 -26.23 -9.45 -4.13
C TRP A 199 -25.86 -10.91 -4.42
N ALA A 200 -25.65 -11.21 -5.70
CA ALA A 200 -25.22 -12.52 -6.18
C ALA A 200 -23.92 -12.38 -6.98
N LEU A 201 -23.13 -13.45 -7.02
CA LEU A 201 -21.89 -13.51 -7.78
C LEU A 201 -22.17 -14.07 -9.18
N GLU A 202 -21.69 -13.36 -10.20
CA GLU A 202 -21.76 -13.79 -11.60
C GLU A 202 -20.36 -14.15 -12.08
N ARG A 203 -20.27 -15.19 -12.91
CA ARG A 203 -19.06 -15.58 -13.63
C ARG A 203 -19.26 -15.36 -15.12
N VAL A 204 -18.31 -14.63 -15.73
CA VAL A 204 -18.26 -14.36 -17.17
C VAL A 204 -17.18 -15.25 -17.77
N PHE A 205 -17.58 -16.18 -18.66
CA PHE A 205 -16.66 -17.14 -19.25
C PHE A 205 -15.99 -16.57 -20.50
N SER A 206 -14.86 -17.17 -20.89
CA SER A 206 -14.02 -16.72 -22.01
C SER A 206 -14.76 -16.56 -23.34
N ASN A 207 -15.81 -17.34 -23.59
CA ASN A 207 -16.63 -17.26 -24.81
C ASN A 207 -17.39 -15.93 -24.99
N THR A 208 -17.55 -15.15 -23.92
CA THR A 208 -18.20 -13.82 -23.94
C THR A 208 -17.19 -12.67 -23.89
N ILE A 209 -15.90 -13.00 -23.91
CA ILE A 209 -14.80 -12.03 -23.81
C ILE A 209 -14.12 -11.94 -25.16
N SER A 210 -14.21 -10.76 -25.77
CA SER A 210 -13.50 -10.45 -27.01
C SER A 210 -12.05 -10.10 -26.68
N ARG A 211 -11.08 -10.60 -27.44
CA ARG A 211 -9.66 -10.33 -27.23
C ARG A 211 -8.99 -9.79 -28.48
N THR A 212 -8.19 -8.75 -28.30
CA THR A 212 -7.28 -8.20 -29.32
C THR A 212 -5.90 -8.04 -28.69
N GLY A 213 -5.01 -9.01 -28.91
CA GLY A 213 -3.72 -9.06 -28.22
C GLY A 213 -3.88 -9.24 -26.72
N THR A 214 -3.39 -8.30 -25.93
CA THR A 214 -3.50 -8.20 -24.46
C THR A 214 -4.76 -7.46 -24.00
N ALA A 215 -5.45 -6.76 -24.91
CA ALA A 215 -6.67 -6.05 -24.61
C ALA A 215 -7.88 -6.99 -24.62
N LEU A 216 -8.66 -6.95 -23.55
CA LEU A 216 -9.87 -7.72 -23.33
C LEU A 216 -11.08 -6.79 -23.24
N LYS A 217 -12.11 -7.11 -24.01
CA LYS A 217 -13.42 -6.47 -23.95
C LYS A 217 -14.43 -7.50 -23.46
N ILE A 218 -15.03 -7.23 -22.32
CA ILE A 218 -15.97 -8.11 -21.63
C ILE A 218 -17.36 -7.49 -21.71
N ASP A 219 -18.27 -8.14 -22.42
CA ASP A 219 -19.68 -7.77 -22.41
C ASP A 219 -20.38 -8.48 -21.24
N LEU A 220 -20.94 -7.70 -20.30
CA LEU A 220 -21.60 -8.26 -19.13
C LEU A 220 -22.99 -8.79 -19.51
N PRO A 221 -23.44 -9.91 -18.92
CA PRO A 221 -24.77 -10.47 -19.18
C PRO A 221 -25.90 -9.44 -19.03
N VAL A 222 -26.84 -9.50 -19.98
CA VAL A 222 -28.04 -8.63 -19.98
C VAL A 222 -28.82 -8.80 -18.68
N GLY A 223 -29.18 -7.68 -18.05
CA GLY A 223 -29.90 -7.67 -16.77
C GLY A 223 -29.03 -7.92 -15.54
N LYS A 224 -27.71 -8.12 -15.70
CA LYS A 224 -26.76 -8.26 -14.60
C LYS A 224 -25.63 -7.21 -14.71
N PRO A 225 -25.93 -5.90 -14.72
CA PRO A 225 -24.88 -4.89 -14.83
C PRO A 225 -24.00 -4.87 -13.57
N LEU A 226 -22.76 -4.42 -13.73
CA LEU A 226 -21.89 -4.07 -12.62
C LEU A 226 -22.34 -2.73 -12.04
N ALA A 227 -22.68 -2.70 -10.76
CA ALA A 227 -23.18 -1.50 -10.10
C ALA A 227 -22.06 -0.56 -9.64
N LYS A 228 -22.40 0.72 -9.42
CA LYS A 228 -21.47 1.74 -8.91
C LYS A 228 -20.85 1.31 -7.57
N GLY A 229 -19.53 1.47 -7.46
CA GLY A 229 -18.72 1.07 -6.30
C GLY A 229 -18.52 -0.44 -6.17
N LYS A 230 -18.87 -1.24 -7.20
CA LYS A 230 -18.57 -2.68 -7.25
C LYS A 230 -17.37 -2.96 -8.13
N ILE A 231 -16.70 -4.06 -7.83
CA ILE A 231 -15.46 -4.48 -8.47
C ILE A 231 -15.75 -5.64 -9.41
N PHE A 232 -15.24 -5.56 -10.62
CA PHE A 232 -15.07 -6.71 -11.51
C PHE A 232 -13.65 -7.24 -11.37
N THR A 233 -13.52 -8.55 -11.20
CA THR A 233 -12.23 -9.25 -11.09
C THR A 233 -12.05 -10.15 -12.30
N LEU A 234 -11.01 -9.91 -13.09
CA LEU A 234 -10.57 -10.81 -14.14
C LEU A 234 -9.53 -11.78 -13.57
N HIS A 235 -9.75 -13.06 -13.77
CA HIS A 235 -8.82 -14.14 -13.50
C HIS A 235 -8.19 -14.56 -14.82
N TYR A 236 -6.87 -14.59 -14.92
CA TYR A 236 -6.16 -14.88 -16.17
C TYR A 236 -4.83 -15.60 -15.93
N ARG A 237 -4.40 -16.41 -16.92
CA ARG A 237 -3.04 -16.97 -16.93
C ARG A 237 -2.03 -15.94 -17.40
N SER A 238 -0.97 -15.75 -16.63
CA SER A 238 0.10 -14.80 -16.93
C SER A 238 1.26 -15.45 -17.69
N ASN A 239 1.83 -14.76 -18.67
CA ASN A 239 3.05 -15.14 -19.39
C ASN A 239 4.32 -15.03 -18.53
N LEU A 240 4.21 -14.43 -17.34
CA LEU A 240 5.27 -14.39 -16.33
C LEU A 240 5.32 -15.70 -15.53
N ASP A 241 4.18 -16.36 -15.36
CA ASP A 241 4.05 -17.59 -14.58
C ASP A 241 4.05 -18.83 -15.48
N PHE A 242 3.60 -18.68 -16.72
CA PHE A 242 3.45 -19.77 -17.68
C PHE A 242 4.05 -19.42 -19.04
N ARG A 243 4.35 -20.45 -19.82
CA ARG A 243 4.50 -20.34 -21.27
C ARG A 243 3.91 -21.55 -21.94
N TRP A 244 3.39 -21.36 -23.14
CA TRP A 244 2.90 -22.45 -23.96
C TRP A 244 3.99 -22.91 -24.93
N HIS A 245 4.36 -24.18 -24.85
CA HIS A 245 5.26 -24.81 -25.80
C HIS A 245 4.47 -25.48 -26.91
N GLN A 246 4.57 -24.96 -28.13
CA GLN A 246 3.86 -25.52 -29.28
C GLN A 246 4.68 -26.59 -29.99
N PHE A 247 4.04 -27.70 -30.30
CA PHE A 247 4.62 -28.72 -31.17
C PHE A 247 4.62 -28.27 -32.64
N PRO A 248 5.55 -28.78 -33.48
CA PRO A 248 6.50 -29.89 -33.25
C PRO A 248 7.87 -29.46 -32.71
N ALA A 249 8.04 -28.22 -32.22
CA ALA A 249 9.31 -27.79 -31.67
C ALA A 249 9.76 -28.68 -30.51
N ALA A 250 11.07 -28.90 -30.38
CA ALA A 250 11.63 -29.68 -29.28
C ALA A 250 11.40 -28.97 -27.94
N VAL A 251 10.90 -29.71 -26.95
CA VAL A 251 10.71 -29.19 -25.59
C VAL A 251 12.08 -28.93 -24.98
N SER A 252 12.28 -27.75 -24.42
CA SER A 252 13.43 -27.42 -23.59
C SER A 252 12.92 -26.75 -22.32
N LEU A 253 13.43 -27.18 -21.17
CA LEU A 253 13.11 -26.61 -19.85
C LEU A 253 14.37 -25.94 -19.32
N VAL A 254 14.24 -24.73 -18.77
CA VAL A 254 15.33 -24.09 -18.01
C VAL A 254 15.21 -24.41 -16.52
N SER A 255 16.27 -24.16 -15.75
CA SER A 255 16.28 -24.41 -14.31
C SER A 255 15.11 -23.69 -13.62
N GLY A 256 14.31 -24.44 -12.86
CA GLY A 256 13.11 -23.95 -12.17
C GLY A 256 11.81 -24.05 -12.97
N GLU A 257 11.86 -24.49 -14.24
CA GLU A 257 10.65 -24.81 -15.01
C GLU A 257 10.18 -26.25 -14.81
N SER A 258 8.87 -26.44 -14.90
CA SER A 258 8.25 -27.77 -14.91
C SER A 258 7.02 -27.76 -15.83
N ILE A 259 6.47 -28.93 -16.14
CA ILE A 259 5.23 -29.04 -16.90
C ILE A 259 4.02 -28.90 -15.96
N ALA A 260 2.99 -28.17 -16.40
CA ALA A 260 1.74 -28.06 -15.67
C ALA A 260 0.89 -29.33 -15.86
N LYS A 261 0.27 -29.81 -14.78
CA LYS A 261 -0.55 -31.02 -14.79
C LYS A 261 -1.94 -30.77 -15.38
N GLY A 262 -2.46 -31.70 -16.17
CA GLY A 262 -3.83 -31.72 -16.69
C GLY A 262 -4.13 -30.69 -17.79
N GLN A 263 -3.10 -30.20 -18.49
CA GLN A 263 -3.21 -29.09 -19.45
C GLN A 263 -2.47 -29.35 -20.77
N ASN A 264 -1.77 -30.47 -20.87
CA ASN A 264 -0.92 -30.82 -21.99
C ASN A 264 -1.74 -31.49 -23.07
N ARG A 265 -1.44 -31.20 -24.33
CA ARG A 265 -2.24 -31.63 -25.47
C ARG A 265 -1.38 -32.33 -26.51
N VAL A 266 -1.70 -33.57 -26.79
CA VAL A 266 -1.10 -34.37 -27.86
C VAL A 266 -2.17 -34.87 -28.80
N LYS A 267 -1.79 -35.28 -30.01
CA LYS A 267 -2.74 -35.84 -30.99
C LYS A 267 -2.32 -37.25 -31.33
N ARG A 268 -3.27 -38.17 -31.31
CA ARG A 268 -3.05 -39.58 -31.68
C ARG A 268 -2.84 -39.69 -33.19
N ALA A 269 -1.82 -40.42 -33.64
CA ALA A 269 -1.53 -40.51 -35.07
C ALA A 269 -2.54 -41.37 -35.85
N SER A 270 -3.17 -42.36 -35.19
CA SER A 270 -4.04 -43.34 -35.84
C SER A 270 -5.39 -42.76 -36.27
N ASN A 271 -6.00 -41.91 -35.45
CA ASN A 271 -7.34 -41.38 -35.67
C ASN A 271 -7.42 -39.84 -35.57
N GLY A 272 -6.33 -39.17 -35.21
CA GLY A 272 -6.28 -37.72 -35.08
C GLY A 272 -6.96 -37.15 -33.83
N THR A 273 -7.36 -37.97 -32.87
CA THR A 273 -7.98 -37.49 -31.63
C THR A 273 -6.98 -36.69 -30.81
N VAL A 274 -7.38 -35.51 -30.33
CA VAL A 274 -6.60 -34.70 -29.40
C VAL A 274 -6.86 -35.19 -27.98
N LEU A 275 -5.79 -35.54 -27.27
CA LEU A 275 -5.81 -36.03 -25.90
C LEU A 275 -5.27 -34.97 -24.97
N VAL A 276 -5.88 -34.84 -23.80
CA VAL A 276 -5.39 -34.02 -22.68
C VAL A 276 -4.89 -34.97 -21.60
N ASP A 277 -3.78 -34.65 -20.95
CA ASP A 277 -3.31 -35.47 -19.83
C ASP A 277 -4.30 -35.41 -18.64
N ASP A 278 -4.35 -36.48 -17.86
CA ASP A 278 -5.26 -36.66 -16.74
C ASP A 278 -4.84 -35.92 -15.45
N GLY A 279 -3.67 -35.28 -15.44
CA GLY A 279 -3.07 -34.65 -14.26
C GLY A 279 -2.21 -35.59 -13.39
N GLU A 280 -2.18 -36.88 -13.72
CA GLU A 280 -1.28 -37.88 -13.13
C GLU A 280 -0.13 -38.26 -14.06
N GLY A 281 -0.13 -37.74 -15.28
CA GLY A 281 0.92 -37.91 -16.28
C GLY A 281 0.54 -38.85 -17.41
N HIS A 282 -0.75 -39.20 -17.56
CA HIS A 282 -1.21 -40.11 -18.59
C HIS A 282 -2.14 -39.43 -19.60
N PHE A 283 -1.94 -39.74 -20.87
CA PHE A 283 -2.90 -39.44 -21.94
C PHE A 283 -3.79 -40.66 -22.13
N VAL A 284 -5.04 -40.58 -21.66
CA VAL A 284 -5.97 -41.70 -21.65
C VAL A 284 -7.05 -41.52 -22.72
N ASP A 285 -7.32 -42.59 -23.48
CA ASP A 285 -8.45 -42.69 -24.40
C ASP A 285 -9.18 -44.02 -24.15
N GLN A 286 -10.50 -43.96 -23.95
CA GLN A 286 -11.35 -45.13 -23.68
C GLN A 286 -10.83 -46.07 -22.57
N GLY A 287 -10.13 -45.51 -21.57
CA GLY A 287 -9.57 -46.26 -20.43
C GLY A 287 -8.19 -46.88 -20.67
N TYR A 288 -7.57 -46.64 -21.83
CA TYR A 288 -6.21 -47.09 -22.13
C TYR A 288 -5.24 -45.91 -22.14
N VAL A 289 -4.04 -46.13 -21.59
CA VAL A 289 -2.94 -45.16 -21.64
C VAL A 289 -2.30 -45.20 -23.02
N ILE A 290 -2.39 -44.09 -23.76
CA ILE A 290 -1.87 -43.92 -25.12
C ILE A 290 -0.44 -43.37 -25.08
N ALA A 291 -0.15 -42.51 -24.13
CA ALA A 291 1.18 -41.97 -23.87
C ALA A 291 1.28 -41.52 -22.42
N THR A 292 2.50 -41.30 -21.95
CA THR A 292 2.78 -40.72 -20.63
C THR A 292 3.69 -39.51 -20.75
N ILE A 293 3.65 -38.61 -19.77
CA ILE A 293 4.52 -37.43 -19.70
C ILE A 293 5.17 -37.34 -18.32
N ASP A 294 6.47 -37.12 -18.33
CA ASP A 294 7.23 -36.74 -17.14
C ASP A 294 7.12 -35.22 -16.94
N TYR A 295 6.58 -34.80 -15.79
CA TYR A 295 6.36 -33.39 -15.51
C TYR A 295 7.64 -32.61 -15.16
N GLU A 296 8.71 -33.29 -14.78
CA GLU A 296 9.99 -32.67 -14.47
C GLU A 296 10.83 -32.46 -15.74
N THR A 297 10.77 -33.41 -16.67
CA THR A 297 11.60 -33.39 -17.89
C THR A 297 10.85 -32.94 -19.14
N GLY A 298 9.52 -33.04 -19.15
CA GLY A 298 8.69 -32.83 -20.34
C GLY A 298 8.81 -33.93 -21.39
N LEU A 299 9.46 -35.05 -21.05
CA LEU A 299 9.58 -36.20 -21.94
C LEU A 299 8.24 -36.92 -22.07
N ILE A 300 7.79 -37.08 -23.32
CA ILE A 300 6.61 -37.89 -23.64
C ILE A 300 7.09 -39.29 -24.04
N THR A 301 6.56 -40.30 -23.35
CA THR A 301 6.77 -41.71 -23.70
C THR A 301 5.53 -42.24 -24.40
N GLU A 302 5.67 -42.54 -25.68
CA GLU A 302 4.59 -43.03 -26.55
C GLU A 302 4.37 -44.53 -26.33
N VAL A 303 3.16 -44.91 -25.91
CA VAL A 303 2.70 -46.32 -25.94
C VAL A 303 2.13 -46.63 -27.31
N GLU A 304 1.42 -45.66 -27.90
CA GLU A 304 1.01 -45.66 -29.29
C GLU A 304 1.54 -44.41 -30.02
N PRO A 305 1.70 -44.47 -31.37
CA PRO A 305 2.23 -43.36 -32.14
C PRO A 305 1.42 -42.06 -31.99
N LEU A 306 2.11 -40.97 -31.69
CA LEU A 306 1.54 -39.62 -31.66
C LEU A 306 1.90 -38.82 -32.93
N SER A 307 1.06 -37.83 -33.23
CA SER A 307 1.29 -36.79 -34.22
C SER A 307 1.48 -35.46 -33.51
N TYR A 308 2.67 -34.89 -33.63
CA TYR A 308 2.97 -33.55 -33.12
C TYR A 308 2.59 -32.43 -34.09
N ASN A 309 2.08 -32.79 -35.27
CA ASN A 309 1.54 -31.85 -36.23
C ASN A 309 0.03 -31.67 -36.00
N GLY A 310 -0.40 -30.41 -35.84
CA GLY A 310 -1.79 -30.05 -35.63
C GLY A 310 -2.15 -28.69 -36.23
N THR A 311 -3.44 -28.41 -36.30
CA THR A 311 -3.97 -27.09 -36.68
C THR A 311 -3.88 -26.11 -35.51
N ILE A 312 -3.99 -24.80 -35.80
CA ILE A 312 -4.06 -23.76 -34.76
C ILE A 312 -5.21 -24.02 -33.77
N SER A 313 -6.33 -24.58 -34.27
CA SER A 313 -7.50 -24.90 -33.44
C SER A 313 -7.26 -26.08 -32.49
N GLU A 314 -6.41 -27.03 -32.86
CA GLU A 314 -6.07 -28.19 -32.02
C GLU A 314 -5.16 -27.78 -30.86
N ASN A 315 -4.34 -26.74 -31.07
CA ASN A 315 -3.42 -26.16 -30.10
C ASN A 315 -2.64 -27.24 -29.34
N LEU A 316 -1.85 -28.03 -30.06
CA LEU A 316 -1.03 -29.11 -29.49
C LEU A 316 0.22 -28.52 -28.84
N GLY A 317 0.55 -29.02 -27.65
CA GLY A 317 1.65 -28.46 -26.88
C GLY A 317 1.65 -28.82 -25.41
N LEU A 318 2.64 -28.29 -24.71
CA LEU A 318 2.80 -28.45 -23.27
C LEU A 318 2.66 -27.10 -22.57
N MET A 319 1.99 -27.10 -21.44
CA MET A 319 1.95 -25.93 -20.57
C MET A 319 3.15 -25.99 -19.65
N ILE A 320 4.02 -24.98 -19.71
CA ILE A 320 5.23 -24.92 -18.90
C ILE A 320 5.04 -23.87 -17.82
N VAL A 321 5.30 -24.27 -16.59
CA VAL A 321 5.33 -23.43 -15.40
C VAL A 321 6.73 -22.84 -15.29
N ARG A 322 6.84 -21.51 -15.23
CA ARG A 322 8.14 -20.80 -15.21
C ARG A 322 8.79 -20.72 -13.81
N GLY A 323 8.09 -21.17 -12.77
CA GLY A 323 8.55 -21.16 -11.38
C GLY A 323 7.44 -21.44 -10.37
N GLU A 324 7.78 -21.42 -9.08
CA GLU A 324 6.83 -21.71 -8.00
C GLU A 324 5.62 -20.77 -8.05
N GLN A 325 4.42 -21.36 -8.13
CA GLN A 325 3.14 -20.64 -8.16
C GLN A 325 2.83 -20.08 -6.77
N VAL A 326 3.42 -18.95 -6.42
CA VAL A 326 3.11 -18.22 -5.18
C VAL A 326 2.15 -17.07 -5.49
N LYS A 327 1.02 -16.99 -4.78
CA LYS A 327 0.18 -15.78 -4.81
C LYS A 327 0.95 -14.62 -4.19
N LYS A 328 1.06 -13.53 -4.97
CA LYS A 328 1.77 -12.29 -4.57
C LYS A 328 0.83 -11.15 -4.18
N LEU A 329 -0.48 -11.41 -4.12
CA LEU A 329 -1.53 -10.41 -3.87
C LEU A 329 -2.27 -10.72 -2.56
N VAL A 330 -2.47 -9.71 -1.73
CA VAL A 330 -3.20 -9.78 -0.47
C VAL A 330 -4.19 -8.63 -0.41
N GLN A 331 -5.47 -8.92 -0.19
CA GLN A 331 -6.52 -7.92 -0.12
C GLN A 331 -7.22 -7.96 1.25
N PHE A 332 -7.45 -6.79 1.83
CA PHE A 332 -8.20 -6.63 3.08
C PHE A 332 -8.76 -5.21 3.19
N ASN A 333 -9.80 -5.03 4.01
CA ASN A 333 -10.36 -3.70 4.29
C ASN A 333 -10.07 -3.29 5.75
N LEU A 334 -9.62 -2.05 5.95
CA LEU A 334 -9.28 -1.52 7.27
C LEU A 334 -10.49 -1.28 8.19
N ASN A 335 -11.70 -1.20 7.63
CA ASN A 335 -12.95 -0.88 8.33
C ASN A 335 -12.81 0.37 9.22
N LEU A 336 -12.24 1.43 8.66
CA LEU A 336 -12.06 2.72 9.33
C LEU A 336 -12.96 3.79 8.69
N PRO A 337 -13.67 4.60 9.49
CA PRO A 337 -14.59 5.59 8.95
C PRO A 337 -13.89 6.75 8.24
N LEU A 338 -12.69 7.15 8.70
CA LEU A 338 -11.83 8.19 8.14
C LEU A 338 -10.37 7.90 8.55
N PHE A 339 -9.44 7.98 7.60
CA PHE A 339 -8.00 7.89 7.85
C PHE A 339 -7.24 8.65 6.74
N ASP A 340 -5.99 9.04 7.03
CA ASP A 340 -5.10 9.66 6.03
C ASP A 340 -4.38 8.56 5.26
N LEU A 341 -4.44 8.58 3.93
CA LEU A 341 -3.79 7.59 3.06
C LEU A 341 -2.28 7.52 3.34
N GLY A 342 -1.63 8.66 3.53
CA GLY A 342 -0.19 8.72 3.83
C GLY A 342 0.20 8.17 5.21
N SER A 343 -0.76 7.84 6.06
CA SER A 343 -0.53 7.25 7.39
C SER A 343 -0.51 5.72 7.40
N PHE A 344 -0.83 5.09 6.27
CA PHE A 344 -0.88 3.63 6.16
C PHE A 344 0.50 3.01 5.95
N TYR A 345 0.83 2.00 6.76
CA TYR A 345 2.07 1.23 6.66
C TYR A 345 1.83 -0.25 6.92
N ILE A 346 2.59 -1.10 6.23
CA ILE A 346 2.58 -2.56 6.36
C ILE A 346 3.93 -3.00 6.93
N LYS A 347 3.88 -3.90 7.93
CA LYS A 347 5.03 -4.67 8.39
C LYS A 347 4.60 -6.11 8.61
N CYS A 348 5.23 -7.04 7.89
CA CYS A 348 5.03 -8.48 8.10
C CYS A 348 6.34 -9.25 7.93
N LYS A 349 6.33 -10.54 8.27
CA LYS A 349 7.45 -11.45 8.04
C LYS A 349 7.01 -12.56 7.10
N THR A 350 7.87 -12.97 6.18
CA THR A 350 7.65 -14.19 5.39
C THR A 350 7.72 -15.42 6.29
N ALA A 351 7.22 -16.56 5.81
CA ALA A 351 7.38 -17.85 6.51
C ALA A 351 8.87 -18.22 6.74
N ALA A 352 9.77 -17.72 5.88
CA ALA A 352 11.22 -17.87 6.02
C ALA A 352 11.88 -16.84 6.97
N GLY A 353 11.10 -15.92 7.56
CA GLY A 353 11.56 -14.96 8.55
C GLY A 353 12.05 -13.61 8.02
N SER A 354 12.02 -13.39 6.70
CA SER A 354 12.42 -12.11 6.09
C SER A 354 11.38 -11.03 6.34
N ASP A 355 11.83 -9.82 6.66
CA ASP A 355 10.94 -8.67 6.88
C ASP A 355 10.40 -8.13 5.55
N ILE A 356 9.10 -7.84 5.52
CA ILE A 356 8.42 -7.09 4.46
C ILE A 356 7.92 -5.80 5.10
N SER A 357 8.22 -4.67 4.45
CA SER A 357 7.80 -3.35 4.87
C SER A 357 7.34 -2.54 3.66
N ALA A 358 6.19 -1.88 3.78
CA ALA A 358 5.67 -0.99 2.74
C ALA A 358 4.93 0.18 3.36
N ALA A 359 4.91 1.31 2.65
CA ALA A 359 4.22 2.52 3.07
C ALA A 359 3.40 3.09 1.92
N CYS A 360 2.33 3.79 2.28
CA CYS A 360 1.46 4.48 1.34
C CYS A 360 1.86 5.95 1.19
N ASP A 361 1.77 6.47 -0.03
CA ASP A 361 1.85 7.91 -0.31
C ASP A 361 0.50 8.62 -0.11
N SER A 362 0.45 9.94 -0.33
CA SER A 362 -0.78 10.73 -0.23
C SER A 362 -1.79 10.44 -1.35
N ALA A 363 -1.40 9.70 -2.38
CA ALA A 363 -2.25 9.32 -3.51
C ALA A 363 -2.84 7.91 -3.37
N GLY A 364 -2.49 7.18 -2.30
CA GLY A 364 -2.98 5.82 -2.09
C GLY A 364 -2.08 4.73 -2.68
N ASN A 365 -0.88 5.05 -3.19
CA ASN A 365 0.02 4.05 -3.76
C ASN A 365 0.91 3.46 -2.66
N ILE A 366 0.95 2.12 -2.58
CA ILE A 366 1.76 1.37 -1.61
C ILE A 366 3.02 0.85 -2.30
N THR A 367 4.18 1.17 -1.75
CA THR A 367 5.48 0.66 -2.23
C THR A 367 6.38 0.31 -1.06
N GLY A 368 7.32 -0.62 -1.27
CA GLY A 368 8.26 -1.01 -0.21
C GLY A 368 9.17 -2.18 -0.52
N SER A 369 9.90 -2.63 0.48
CA SER A 369 10.79 -3.79 0.38
C SER A 369 9.97 -5.05 0.11
N SER A 370 10.16 -5.66 -1.06
CA SER A 370 9.40 -6.84 -1.52
C SER A 370 7.91 -6.58 -1.81
N VAL A 371 7.50 -5.32 -1.94
CA VAL A 371 6.17 -4.90 -2.41
C VAL A 371 6.36 -3.96 -3.60
N SER A 372 6.21 -4.50 -4.82
CA SER A 372 6.44 -3.77 -6.07
C SER A 372 5.27 -2.87 -6.46
N THR A 373 4.05 -3.27 -6.12
CA THR A 373 2.80 -2.60 -6.49
C THR A 373 1.75 -2.88 -5.43
N GLY A 374 1.09 -1.84 -4.93
CA GLY A 374 -0.09 -1.96 -4.09
C GLY A 374 -0.86 -0.64 -4.05
N SER A 375 -2.10 -0.69 -3.58
CA SER A 375 -2.94 0.50 -3.43
C SER A 375 -3.87 0.41 -2.23
N ILE A 376 -4.29 1.57 -1.74
CA ILE A 376 -5.33 1.71 -0.73
C ILE A 376 -6.34 2.76 -1.17
N SER A 377 -7.62 2.40 -1.13
CA SER A 377 -8.73 3.31 -1.44
C SER A 377 -9.08 4.20 -0.26
N ALA A 378 -9.80 5.30 -0.51
CA ALA A 378 -10.35 6.14 0.56
C ALA A 378 -11.36 5.41 1.46
N THR A 379 -11.92 4.28 1.00
CA THR A 379 -12.81 3.39 1.78
C THR A 379 -12.05 2.34 2.58
N GLY A 380 -10.71 2.34 2.52
CA GLY A 380 -9.86 1.43 3.29
C GLY A 380 -9.64 0.07 2.64
N ASP A 381 -9.97 -0.10 1.36
CA ASP A 381 -9.69 -1.32 0.61
C ASP A 381 -8.22 -1.33 0.18
N VAL A 382 -7.47 -2.32 0.65
CA VAL A 382 -6.05 -2.51 0.35
C VAL A 382 -5.90 -3.65 -0.66
N SER A 383 -5.04 -3.47 -1.67
CA SER A 383 -4.67 -4.52 -2.63
C SER A 383 -3.18 -4.54 -2.95
#